data_AF-A0A2R8AG60-F1
#
_entry.id   AF-A0A2R8AG60-F1
#
_cell.length_a   1.000
_cell.length_b   1.000
_cell.length_c   1.000
_cell.angle_alpha   90.00
_cell.angle_beta   90.00
_cell.angle_gamma   90.00
#
_symmetry.space_group_name_H-M   'P 1'
#
loop_
_entity.id
_entity.type
_entity.pdbx_description
1 polymer ?
#
loop_
_entity_poly.entity_id
_entity_poly.type
_entity_poly.pdbx_seq_one_letter_code
_entity_poly.pdbx_strand_id
1 'polypeptide(L)'
;MLTDNGGSVSETEYWGLKTMAYKINKNRKGHYAYMRSDAPSAAVQEMERLMRLHKDVMRVLTVRVDDHEEDPSTVIQAKNARDERGPRRD
;
A
#
# COMPACT_ATOMS: atom_id res chain seq x y z
N MET A 1 -8.80 4.05 -13.60
CA MET A 1 -8.57 5.44 -13.14
C MET A 1 -7.14 5.88 -13.37
N LEU A 2 -6.13 5.26 -12.74
CA LEU A 2 -4.72 5.59 -12.99
C LEU A 2 -4.32 5.31 -14.45
N THR A 3 -4.62 4.10 -14.94
CA THR A 3 -4.36 3.69 -16.33
C THR A 3 -5.12 4.51 -17.35
N ASP A 4 -6.38 4.83 -17.05
CA ASP A 4 -7.24 5.62 -17.95
C ASP A 4 -6.76 7.08 -18.07
N ASN A 5 -6.01 7.59 -17.09
CA ASN A 5 -5.46 8.94 -17.07
C ASN A 5 -3.96 8.98 -17.45
N GLY A 6 -3.48 7.95 -18.16
CA GLY A 6 -2.12 7.90 -18.70
C GLY A 6 -1.04 7.53 -17.68
N GLY A 7 -1.39 6.91 -16.56
CA GLY A 7 -0.44 6.34 -15.61
C GLY A 7 -0.26 4.82 -15.77
N SER A 8 0.89 4.28 -15.41
CA SER A 8 1.14 2.85 -15.28
C SER A 8 1.29 2.45 -13.81
N VAL A 9 0.82 1.26 -13.47
CA VAL A 9 1.06 0.65 -12.16
C VAL A 9 2.17 -0.37 -12.33
N SER A 10 3.29 -0.16 -11.65
CA SER A 10 4.51 -0.98 -11.78
C SER A 10 4.43 -2.20 -10.88
N GLU A 11 4.03 -2.01 -9.62
CA GLU A 11 3.85 -3.10 -8.67
C GLU A 11 2.76 -2.78 -7.65
N THR A 12 2.07 -3.80 -7.15
CA THR A 12 1.14 -3.68 -6.02
C THR A 12 1.41 -4.77 -5.01
N GLU A 13 1.63 -4.38 -3.76
CA GLU A 13 1.85 -5.27 -2.64
C GLU A 13 0.72 -5.17 -1.63
N TYR A 14 0.20 -6.33 -1.23
CA TYR A 14 -0.77 -6.40 -0.16
C TYR A 14 -0.12 -6.91 1.14
N TRP A 15 -0.01 -6.03 2.13
CA TRP A 15 0.62 -6.33 3.42
C TRP A 15 -0.33 -7.01 4.40
N GLY A 16 -1.62 -7.09 4.08
CA GLY A 16 -2.61 -7.73 4.93
C GLY A 16 -3.07 -6.87 6.10
N LEU A 17 -3.70 -7.54 7.08
CA LEU A 17 -4.23 -6.91 8.29
C LEU A 17 -3.09 -6.64 9.27
N LYS A 18 -2.84 -5.37 9.59
CA LYS A 18 -1.85 -4.96 10.59
C LYS A 18 -2.50 -4.15 11.71
N THR A 19 -1.88 -4.21 12.90
CA THR A 19 -2.28 -3.39 14.05
C THR A 19 -1.66 -2.00 13.92
N MET A 20 -2.49 -0.97 14.00
CA MET A 20 -2.05 0.43 13.93
C MET A 20 -1.44 0.87 15.26
N ALA A 21 -0.50 1.82 15.22
CA ALA A 21 0.12 2.38 16.43
C ALA A 21 -0.90 3.09 17.34
N TYR A 22 -1.95 3.67 16.77
CA TYR A 22 -3.07 4.28 17.47
C TYR A 22 -4.37 4.04 16.70
N LYS A 23 -5.51 4.27 17.36
CA LYS A 23 -6.82 4.07 16.74
C LYS A 23 -7.10 5.14 15.69
N ILE A 24 -7.56 4.74 14.51
CA ILE A 24 -8.08 5.63 13.47
C ILE A 24 -9.54 5.25 13.26
N ASN A 25 -10.45 6.24 13.31
CA ASN A 25 -11.89 5.99 13.18
C ASN A 25 -12.40 4.86 14.10
N LYS A 26 -11.87 4.78 15.33
CA LYS A 26 -12.12 3.74 16.34
C LYS A 26 -11.59 2.32 16.00
N ASN A 27 -11.01 2.12 14.82
CA ASN A 27 -10.38 0.85 14.43
C ASN A 27 -8.95 0.75 14.98
N ARG A 28 -8.55 -0.45 15.42
CA ARG A 28 -7.17 -0.76 15.90
C ARG A 28 -6.36 -1.57 14.89
N LYS A 29 -7.03 -2.20 13.93
CA LYS A 29 -6.42 -2.95 12.83
C LYS A 29 -6.93 -2.39 11.50
N GLY A 30 -6.10 -2.48 10.47
CA GLY A 30 -6.43 -2.04 9.13
C GLY A 30 -5.70 -2.88 8.09
N HIS A 31 -6.30 -2.97 6.90
CA HIS A 31 -5.66 -3.58 5.74
C HIS A 31 -4.70 -2.57 5.13
N TYR A 32 -3.45 -2.99 4.92
CA TYR A 32 -2.43 -2.18 4.28
C TYR A 32 -2.18 -2.69 2.87
N ALA A 33 -2.23 -1.78 1.92
CA ALA A 33 -1.82 -1.98 0.54
C ALA A 33 -0.78 -0.93 0.18
N TYR A 34 0.20 -1.35 -0.60
CA TYR A 34 1.27 -0.51 -1.13
C TYR A 34 1.26 -0.67 -2.65
N MET A 35 1.52 0.40 -3.38
CA MET A 35 1.48 0.40 -4.83
C MET A 35 2.51 1.38 -5.35
N ARG A 36 3.27 0.96 -6.37
CA ARG A 36 4.17 1.80 -7.14
C ARG A 36 3.49 2.12 -8.47
N SER A 37 3.44 3.40 -8.79
CA SER A 37 2.78 3.87 -10.01
C SER A 37 3.53 5.04 -10.59
N ASP A 38 3.69 5.03 -11.90
CA ASP A 38 4.17 6.15 -12.69
C ASP A 38 2.97 6.83 -13.32
N ALA A 39 2.59 7.99 -12.82
CA ALA A 39 1.40 8.68 -13.27
C ALA A 39 1.58 10.20 -13.26
N PRO A 40 0.93 10.91 -14.20
CA PRO A 40 0.86 12.37 -14.15
C PRO A 40 0.23 12.86 -12.84
N SER A 41 0.66 14.03 -12.36
CA SER A 41 0.15 14.60 -11.10
C SER A 41 -1.37 14.73 -11.06
N ALA A 42 -2.03 15.01 -12.20
CA ALA A 42 -3.48 15.13 -12.27
C ALA A 42 -4.19 13.80 -11.96
N ALA A 43 -3.66 12.68 -12.47
CA ALA A 43 -4.20 11.35 -12.22
C ALA A 43 -4.09 10.97 -10.74
N VAL A 44 -2.95 11.28 -10.12
CA VAL A 44 -2.69 11.03 -8.69
C VAL A 44 -3.65 11.84 -7.82
N GLN A 45 -3.83 13.13 -8.11
CA GLN A 45 -4.73 14.00 -7.34
C GLN A 45 -6.18 13.51 -7.40
N GLU A 46 -6.65 13.09 -8.58
CA GLU A 46 -8.01 12.56 -8.73
C GLU A 46 -8.19 11.24 -7.99
N MET A 47 -7.20 10.34 -8.05
CA MET A 47 -7.21 9.10 -7.28
C MET A 47 -7.30 9.39 -5.78
N GLU A 48 -6.47 10.29 -5.25
CA GLU A 48 -6.52 10.65 -3.85
C GLU A 48 -7.85 11.27 -3.44
N ARG A 49 -8.46 12.08 -4.32
CA ARG A 49 -9.78 12.67 -4.08
C ARG A 49 -10.83 11.58 -3.91
N LEU A 50 -10.83 10.58 -4.79
CA LEU A 50 -11.75 9.43 -4.70
C LEU A 50 -11.50 8.59 -3.44
N MET A 51 -10.24 8.34 -3.10
CA MET A 51 -9.87 7.61 -1.89
C MET A 51 -10.32 8.34 -0.62
N ARG A 52 -10.19 9.67 -0.57
CA ARG A 52 -10.68 10.48 0.56
C ARG A 52 -12.21 10.47 0.71
N LEU A 53 -12.94 10.31 -0.39
CA LEU A 53 -14.40 10.20 -0.39
C LEU A 53 -14.89 8.80 0.01
N HIS A 54 -14.03 7.79 -0.12
CA HIS A 54 -14.39 6.41 0.15
C HIS A 54 -14.37 6.10 1.65
N LYS A 55 -15.50 5.67 2.22
CA LYS A 55 -15.66 5.47 3.66
C LYS A 55 -14.77 4.36 4.24
N ASP A 56 -14.44 3.37 3.43
CA ASP A 56 -13.61 2.24 3.87
C ASP A 56 -12.11 2.56 3.87
N VAL A 57 -11.70 3.66 3.25
CA VAL A 57 -10.30 4.10 3.25
C VAL A 57 -10.06 5.00 4.45
N MET A 58 -9.32 4.48 5.43
CA MET A 58 -9.05 5.24 6.66
C MET A 58 -7.97 6.31 6.48
N ARG A 59 -6.96 6.03 5.66
CA ARG A 59 -5.84 6.93 5.39
C ARG A 59 -5.17 6.54 4.08
N VAL A 60 -4.75 7.56 3.33
CA VAL A 60 -3.91 7.45 2.14
C VAL A 60 -2.66 8.29 2.35
N LEU A 61 -1.53 7.84 1.80
CA LEU A 61 -0.29 8.60 1.73
C LEU A 61 0.33 8.34 0.37
N THR A 62 0.59 9.42 -0.36
CA THR A 62 1.33 9.38 -1.63
C THR A 62 2.66 10.07 -1.43
N VAL A 63 3.72 9.45 -1.95
CA VAL A 63 5.08 10.00 -1.89
C VAL A 63 5.62 10.05 -3.31
N ARG A 64 6.13 11.21 -3.71
CA ARG A 64 6.87 11.32 -4.97
C ARG A 64 8.29 10.81 -4.74
N VAL A 65 8.70 9.87 -5.56
CA VAL A 65 10.07 9.37 -5.64
C VAL A 65 10.67 9.75 -6.98
N ASP A 66 12.00 9.80 -7.06
CA ASP A 66 12.69 10.04 -8.32
C ASP A 66 12.71 8.77 -9.18
N ASP A 67 12.94 7.61 -8.57
CA ASP A 67 12.88 6.29 -9.20
C ASP A 67 12.22 5.26 -8.25
N HIS A 68 11.61 4.21 -8.81
CA HIS A 68 11.08 3.08 -8.04
C HIS A 68 12.15 2.03 -7.84
N GLU A 69 12.38 1.61 -6.60
CA GLU A 69 13.16 0.41 -6.31
C GLU A 69 12.37 -0.82 -6.78
N GLU A 70 13.00 -1.78 -7.46
CA GLU A 70 12.34 -3.01 -7.95
C GLU A 70 12.22 -4.10 -6.89
N ASP A 71 13.00 -4.00 -5.81
CA ASP A 71 12.99 -5.00 -4.76
C ASP A 71 11.66 -5.03 -3.99
N PRO A 72 11.23 -6.21 -3.50
CA PRO A 72 10.05 -6.30 -2.65
C PRO A 72 10.23 -5.46 -1.39
N SER A 73 9.15 -4.89 -0.86
CA SER A 73 9.24 -4.10 0.37
C SER A 73 9.82 -4.91 1.52
N THR A 74 10.50 -4.21 2.44
CA THR A 74 11.02 -4.78 3.69
C THR A 74 9.95 -5.54 4.49
N VAL A 75 8.68 -5.16 4.35
CA VAL A 75 7.53 -5.83 4.96
C VAL A 75 7.32 -7.22 4.35
N ILE A 76 7.32 -7.32 3.02
CA ILE A 76 7.12 -8.59 2.30
C ILE A 76 8.33 -9.49 2.47
N GLN A 77 9.54 -8.95 2.37
CA GLN A 77 10.77 -9.70 2.65
C GLN A 77 10.74 -10.34 4.05
N ALA A 78 10.38 -9.57 5.08
CA ALA A 78 10.28 -10.08 6.45
C ALA A 78 9.10 -11.04 6.69
N LYS A 79 8.09 -11.05 5.81
CA LYS A 79 7.00 -12.03 5.83
C LYS A 79 7.46 -13.35 5.19
N ASN A 80 8.05 -13.28 4.00
CA ASN A 80 8.56 -14.45 3.28
C ASN A 80 9.61 -15.20 4.12
N ALA A 81 10.55 -14.49 4.72
CA ALA A 81 11.58 -15.08 5.59
C ALA A 81 11.00 -15.76 6.85
N ARG A 82 9.80 -15.35 7.31
CA ARG A 82 9.09 -16.02 8.42
C ARG A 82 8.38 -17.27 7.96
N ASP A 83 7.73 -17.22 6.79
CA ASP A 83 7.02 -18.35 6.22
C ASP A 83 8.01 -19.49 5.87
N GLU A 84 9.21 -19.16 5.38
CA GLU A 84 10.28 -20.12 5.09
C GLU A 84 10.85 -20.83 6.33
N ARG A 85 10.83 -20.19 7.50
CA ARG A 85 11.36 -20.78 8.75
C ARG A 85 10.46 -21.87 9.34
N GLY A 86 9.28 -22.09 8.76
CA GLY A 86 8.31 -23.10 9.20
C GLY A 86 7.71 -22.80 10.58
N PRO A 87 6.55 -23.39 10.92
CA PRO A 87 6.04 -23.31 12.28
C PRO A 87 7.03 -24.01 13.22
N ARG A 88 7.42 -23.35 14.32
CA ARG A 88 8.10 -24.02 15.43
C ARG A 88 7.18 -25.16 15.87
N ARG A 89 7.59 -26.40 15.59
CA ARG A 89 6.97 -27.59 16.19
C ARG A 89 7.16 -27.48 17.70
N ASP A 90 6.06 -27.38 18.43
CA ASP A 90 5.99 -27.79 19.84
C ASP A 90 6.18 -29.32 19.95
#